data_AF-A0A399EHF4-F1
#
_entry.id   AF-A0A399EHF4-F1
#
_cell.length_a   1.000
_cell.length_b   1.000
_cell.length_c   1.000
_cell.angle_alpha   90.00
_cell.angle_beta   90.00
_cell.angle_gamma   90.00
#
_symmetry.space_group_name_H-M   'P 1'
#
loop_
_entity.id
_entity.type
_entity.pdbx_description
1 polymer ?
#
loop_
_entity_poly.entity_id
_entity_poly.type
_entity_poly.pdbx_seq_one_letter_code
_entity_poly.pdbx_strand_id
1 'polypeptide(L)'
;MAMVSVGVLGMAQSVGGTARLSAYQPVFELVRMVNALAEMDKVQGLAFDRNQAAALLAKLRPLSLRENLEPAQAAALRKELEALLTPAQSAWVREWLEQQEKMARMRLAQIKSDTKPSFYMFAVPGYLGMVPELQSGKPFNPFKKGPNAARLSNLIQSLEAR
;
A
#
# COMPACT_ATOMS: atom_id res chain seq x y z
N MET A 1 50.52 17.45 -2.27
CA MET A 1 49.19 17.77 -1.71
C MET A 1 48.19 16.81 -2.33
N ALA A 2 47.72 15.83 -1.56
CA ALA A 2 46.69 14.89 -1.98
C ALA A 2 45.31 15.53 -1.74
N MET A 3 44.49 15.69 -2.78
CA MET A 3 43.09 16.02 -2.62
C MET A 3 42.27 14.75 -2.61
N VAL A 4 41.53 14.61 -1.52
CA VAL A 4 40.66 13.50 -1.14
C VAL A 4 39.38 13.51 -1.99
N SER A 5 38.96 12.30 -2.32
CA SER A 5 37.76 11.87 -3.02
C SER A 5 36.47 12.57 -2.56
N VAL A 6 35.74 13.18 -3.50
CA VAL A 6 34.30 13.47 -3.34
C VAL A 6 33.53 12.20 -3.69
N GLY A 7 33.19 11.45 -2.65
CA GLY A 7 32.35 10.27 -2.74
C GLY A 7 30.85 10.59 -2.76
N VAL A 8 30.13 9.69 -3.42
CA VAL A 8 28.77 9.24 -3.08
C VAL A 8 27.62 10.22 -3.33
N LEU A 9 27.29 10.46 -4.60
CA LEU A 9 25.90 10.82 -4.97
C LEU A 9 25.48 10.32 -6.37
N GLY A 10 26.00 9.15 -6.78
CA GLY A 10 25.77 8.58 -8.13
C GLY A 10 25.10 7.21 -8.17
N MET A 11 24.61 6.68 -7.04
CA MET A 11 24.20 5.26 -6.92
C MET A 11 22.72 5.10 -6.55
N ALA A 12 21.80 5.81 -7.21
CA ALA A 12 20.36 5.60 -7.00
C ALA A 12 19.55 5.41 -8.29
N GLN A 13 20.20 5.36 -9.46
CA GLN A 13 19.53 5.13 -10.73
C GLN A 13 20.24 4.05 -11.53
N SER A 14 20.40 2.86 -10.93
CA SER A 14 20.51 1.67 -11.78
C SER A 14 19.11 1.41 -12.36
N VAL A 15 19.06 1.09 -13.64
CA VAL A 15 17.82 0.68 -14.36
C VAL A 15 17.11 -0.49 -13.65
N GLY A 16 17.81 -1.21 -12.77
CA GLY A 16 17.25 -2.24 -11.89
C GLY A 16 16.53 -1.73 -10.62
N GLY A 17 16.84 -0.54 -10.11
CA GLY A 17 16.22 0.02 -8.89
C GLY A 17 14.77 0.47 -9.12
N THR A 18 14.49 1.12 -10.25
CA THR A 18 13.13 1.48 -10.67
C THR A 18 12.32 0.25 -11.08
N ALA A 19 12.92 -0.69 -11.81
CA ALA A 19 12.28 -1.96 -12.20
C ALA A 19 11.87 -2.82 -10.99
N ARG A 20 12.68 -2.83 -9.92
CA ARG A 20 12.35 -3.53 -8.67
C ARG A 20 11.20 -2.86 -7.92
N LEU A 21 11.19 -1.54 -7.80
CA LEU A 21 10.08 -0.83 -7.16
C LEU A 21 8.76 -1.01 -7.94
N SER A 22 8.81 -1.03 -9.27
CA SER A 22 7.62 -1.33 -10.09
C SER A 22 7.12 -2.76 -9.93
N ALA A 23 8.01 -3.73 -9.68
CA ALA A 23 7.59 -5.12 -9.41
C ALA A 23 6.76 -5.25 -8.12
N TYR A 24 6.93 -4.33 -7.17
CA TYR A 24 6.15 -4.27 -5.92
C TYR A 24 4.85 -3.48 -6.03
N GLN A 25 4.48 -3.00 -7.23
CA GLN A 25 3.19 -2.36 -7.47
C GLN A 25 2.00 -3.13 -6.88
N PRO A 26 1.89 -4.47 -7.01
CA PRO A 26 0.78 -5.21 -6.40
C PRO A 26 0.70 -5.09 -4.88
N VAL A 27 1.83 -4.96 -4.19
CA VAL A 27 1.89 -4.75 -2.74
C VAL A 27 1.35 -3.37 -2.38
N PHE A 28 1.76 -2.33 -3.12
CA PHE A 28 1.25 -0.98 -2.93
C PHE A 28 -0.25 -0.86 -3.18
N GLU A 29 -0.73 -1.54 -4.21
CA GLU A 29 -2.15 -1.60 -4.54
C GLU A 29 -2.95 -2.32 -3.45
N LEU A 30 -2.41 -3.39 -2.85
CA LEU A 30 -3.04 -4.02 -1.69
C LEU A 30 -3.09 -3.06 -0.48
N VAL A 31 -2.02 -2.30 -0.21
CA VAL A 31 -2.03 -1.30 0.86
C VAL A 31 -3.13 -0.25 0.62
N ARG A 32 -3.25 0.24 -0.60
CA ARG A 32 -4.32 1.18 -0.97
C ARG A 32 -5.70 0.56 -0.77
N MET A 33 -5.89 -0.70 -1.16
CA MET A 33 -7.14 -1.44 -0.95
C MET A 33 -7.49 -1.56 0.54
N VAL A 34 -6.55 -2.01 1.38
CA VAL A 34 -6.77 -2.12 2.83
C VAL A 34 -7.11 -0.77 3.45
N ASN A 35 -6.45 0.30 3.00
CA ASN A 35 -6.78 1.66 3.45
C ASN A 35 -8.18 2.09 3.01
N ALA A 36 -8.60 1.74 1.79
CA ALA A 36 -9.95 2.00 1.31
C ALA A 36 -10.99 1.25 2.16
N LEU A 37 -10.76 -0.03 2.47
CA LEU A 37 -11.63 -0.82 3.34
C LEU A 37 -11.74 -0.19 4.75
N ALA A 38 -10.63 0.30 5.29
CA ALA A 38 -10.60 0.97 6.60
C ALA A 38 -11.35 2.30 6.61
N GLU A 39 -11.41 3.02 5.49
CA GLU A 39 -12.23 4.24 5.38
C GLU A 39 -13.70 3.91 5.11
N MET A 40 -13.97 2.91 4.28
CA MET A 40 -15.34 2.48 3.96
C MET A 40 -16.10 1.99 5.20
N ASP A 41 -15.42 1.28 6.11
CA ASP A 41 -16.01 0.76 7.34
C ASP A 41 -16.55 1.86 8.27
N LYS A 42 -16.11 3.12 8.07
CA LYS A 42 -16.59 4.31 8.79
C LYS A 42 -17.80 4.97 8.11
N VAL A 43 -18.10 4.60 6.87
CA VAL A 43 -19.19 5.20 6.09
C VAL A 43 -20.51 4.50 6.44
N GLN A 44 -21.46 5.28 6.92
CA GLN A 44 -22.80 4.78 7.24
C GLN A 44 -23.47 4.18 5.98
N GLY A 45 -24.02 2.98 6.10
CA GLY A 45 -24.66 2.27 4.99
C GLY A 45 -23.71 1.47 4.09
N LEU A 46 -22.39 1.54 4.31
CA LEU A 46 -21.39 0.73 3.59
C LEU A 46 -20.54 -0.16 4.52
N ALA A 47 -20.74 -0.04 5.83
CA ALA A 47 -20.10 -0.89 6.83
C ALA A 47 -20.35 -2.37 6.56
N PHE A 48 -19.37 -3.20 6.90
CA PHE A 48 -19.45 -4.64 6.67
C PHE A 48 -20.44 -5.29 7.64
N ASP A 49 -21.30 -6.17 7.11
CA ASP A 49 -22.09 -7.04 7.95
C ASP A 49 -21.22 -8.10 8.64
N ARG A 50 -21.79 -8.84 9.59
CA ARG A 50 -21.07 -9.84 10.39
C ARG A 50 -20.45 -10.96 9.56
N ASN A 51 -21.11 -11.39 8.48
CA ASN A 51 -20.60 -12.47 7.63
C ASN A 51 -19.45 -11.96 6.74
N GLN A 52 -19.62 -10.77 6.15
CA GLN A 52 -18.57 -10.10 5.39
C GLN A 52 -17.35 -9.81 6.28
N ALA A 53 -17.56 -9.33 7.51
CA ALA A 53 -16.50 -9.04 8.46
C ALA A 53 -15.71 -10.31 8.81
N ALA A 54 -16.39 -11.43 9.08
CA ALA A 54 -15.72 -12.72 9.32
C ALA A 54 -14.88 -13.18 8.12
N ALA A 55 -15.41 -13.05 6.90
CA ALA A 55 -14.69 -13.40 5.67
C ALA A 55 -13.46 -12.51 5.44
N LEU A 56 -13.58 -11.19 5.68
CA LEU A 56 -12.48 -10.24 5.60
C LEU A 56 -11.41 -10.53 6.66
N LEU A 57 -11.81 -10.81 7.90
CA LEU A 57 -10.89 -11.17 8.99
C LEU A 57 -10.05 -12.41 8.67
N ALA A 58 -10.65 -13.43 8.05
CA ALA A 58 -9.93 -14.63 7.63
C ALA A 58 -8.80 -14.34 6.63
N LYS A 59 -8.90 -13.24 5.88
CA LYS A 59 -7.91 -12.78 4.90
C LYS A 59 -6.92 -11.76 5.47
N LEU A 60 -7.40 -10.86 6.33
CA LEU A 60 -6.62 -9.75 6.90
C LEU A 60 -5.75 -10.15 8.09
N ARG A 61 -6.19 -11.08 8.95
CA ARG A 61 -5.37 -11.54 10.10
C ARG A 61 -4.06 -12.21 9.67
N PRO A 62 -4.03 -13.13 8.69
CA PRO A 62 -2.78 -13.71 8.22
C PRO A 62 -1.79 -12.64 7.70
N LEU A 63 -2.29 -11.55 7.14
CA LEU A 63 -1.49 -10.45 6.61
C LEU A 63 -0.71 -9.70 7.70
N SER A 64 -1.25 -9.57 8.91
CA SER A 64 -0.53 -8.94 10.03
C SER A 64 0.56 -9.86 10.62
N LEU A 65 0.42 -11.17 10.46
CA LEU A 65 1.33 -12.16 11.03
C LEU A 65 2.53 -12.46 10.10
N ARG A 66 2.29 -12.53 8.79
CA ARG A 66 3.30 -12.86 7.77
C ARG A 66 4.49 -11.91 7.80
N GLU A 67 5.71 -12.45 7.81
CA GLU A 67 6.92 -11.62 7.73
C GLU A 67 7.09 -10.98 6.36
N ASN A 68 6.77 -11.73 5.31
CA ASN A 68 7.04 -11.40 3.92
C ASN A 68 5.74 -11.41 3.11
N LEU A 69 5.66 -10.52 2.12
CA LEU A 69 4.56 -10.45 1.18
C LEU A 69 5.09 -10.31 -0.24
N GLU A 70 4.91 -11.37 -1.03
CA GLU A 70 5.27 -11.38 -2.44
C GLU A 70 4.26 -10.59 -3.29
N PRO A 71 4.69 -9.95 -4.38
CA PRO A 71 3.78 -9.25 -5.30
C PRO A 71 2.63 -10.12 -5.83
N ALA A 72 2.91 -11.37 -6.19
CA ALA A 72 1.88 -12.29 -6.68
C ALA A 72 0.82 -12.61 -5.61
N GLN A 73 1.25 -12.79 -4.35
CA GLN A 73 0.35 -13.02 -3.23
C GLN A 73 -0.49 -11.77 -2.93
N ALA A 74 0.12 -10.59 -3.01
CA ALA A 74 -0.61 -9.33 -2.83
C ALA A 74 -1.67 -9.11 -3.91
N ALA A 75 -1.37 -9.41 -5.18
CA ALA A 75 -2.32 -9.36 -6.27
C ALA A 75 -3.50 -10.32 -6.07
N ALA A 76 -3.21 -11.56 -5.67
CA ALA A 76 -4.25 -12.56 -5.41
C ALA A 76 -5.14 -12.14 -4.23
N LEU A 77 -4.53 -11.75 -3.10
CA LEU A 77 -5.25 -11.30 -1.91
C LEU A 77 -6.13 -10.08 -2.20
N ARG A 78 -5.63 -9.12 -2.98
CA ARG A 78 -6.43 -7.96 -3.40
C ARG A 78 -7.70 -8.39 -4.12
N LYS A 79 -7.59 -9.30 -5.10
CA LYS A 79 -8.77 -9.82 -5.83
C LYS A 79 -9.74 -10.55 -4.92
N GLU A 80 -9.22 -11.34 -3.97
CA GLU A 80 -10.06 -12.02 -2.97
C GLU A 80 -10.81 -11.02 -2.09
N LEU A 81 -10.17 -9.92 -1.67
CA LEU A 81 -10.83 -8.86 -0.90
C LEU A 81 -11.88 -8.13 -1.74
N GLU A 82 -11.59 -7.82 -3.01
CA GLU A 82 -12.54 -7.20 -3.94
C GLU A 82 -13.78 -8.09 -4.15
N ALA A 83 -13.62 -9.41 -4.24
CA ALA A 83 -14.71 -10.36 -4.42
C ALA A 83 -15.67 -10.45 -3.21
N LEU A 84 -15.25 -10.01 -2.03
CA LEU A 84 -16.08 -9.97 -0.82
C LEU A 84 -16.99 -8.74 -0.74
N LEU A 85 -16.76 -7.75 -1.61
CA LEU A 85 -17.49 -6.50 -1.60
C LEU A 85 -18.81 -6.61 -2.36
N THR A 86 -19.85 -5.96 -1.85
CA THR A 86 -21.09 -5.73 -2.61
C THR A 86 -20.82 -4.78 -3.80
N PRO A 87 -21.73 -4.69 -4.79
CA PRO A 87 -21.59 -3.73 -5.88
C PRO A 87 -21.46 -2.27 -5.40
N ALA A 88 -22.21 -1.88 -4.36
CA ALA A 88 -22.15 -0.55 -3.79
C ALA A 88 -20.80 -0.27 -3.09
N GLN A 89 -20.31 -1.23 -2.30
CA GLN A 89 -18.99 -1.15 -1.66
C GLN A 89 -17.86 -1.08 -2.70
N SER A 90 -17.94 -1.90 -3.75
CA SER A 90 -16.98 -1.92 -4.86
C SER A 90 -16.93 -0.58 -5.60
N ALA A 91 -18.09 0.01 -5.88
CA ALA A 91 -18.18 1.31 -6.52
C ALA A 91 -17.55 2.42 -5.66
N TRP A 92 -17.83 2.41 -4.35
CA TRP A 92 -17.26 3.36 -3.40
C TRP A 92 -15.73 3.22 -3.31
N VAL A 93 -15.21 1.99 -3.19
CA VAL A 93 -13.75 1.74 -3.13
C VAL A 93 -13.06 2.26 -4.39
N ARG A 94 -13.63 2.00 -5.57
CA ARG A 94 -13.09 2.51 -6.84
C ARG A 94 -13.02 4.04 -6.85
N GLU A 95 -14.12 4.71 -6.50
CA GLU A 95 -14.18 6.17 -6.45
C GLU A 95 -13.17 6.75 -5.45
N TRP A 96 -13.06 6.14 -4.26
CA TRP A 96 -12.09 6.55 -3.26
C TRP A 96 -10.65 6.40 -3.77
N LEU A 97 -10.31 5.28 -4.42
CA LEU A 97 -8.99 5.04 -4.99
C LEU A 97 -8.65 6.02 -6.11
N GLU A 98 -9.61 6.34 -6.98
CA GLU A 98 -9.49 7.34 -8.04
C GLU A 98 -9.28 8.74 -7.47
N GLN A 99 -9.99 9.11 -6.41
CA GLN A 99 -9.82 10.39 -5.73
C GLN A 99 -8.42 10.51 -5.10
N GLN A 100 -7.97 9.46 -4.40
CA GLN A 100 -6.60 9.42 -3.87
C GLN A 100 -5.57 9.55 -4.99
N GLU A 101 -5.83 8.93 -6.15
CA GLU A 101 -4.95 9.02 -7.29
C GLU A 101 -4.88 10.41 -7.90
N LYS A 102 -6.03 11.06 -8.07
CA LYS A 102 -6.07 12.45 -8.52
C LYS A 102 -5.29 13.36 -7.56
N MET A 103 -5.49 13.22 -6.25
CA MET A 103 -4.79 14.03 -5.24
C MET A 103 -3.29 13.81 -5.26
N ALA A 104 -2.83 12.56 -5.32
CA ALA A 104 -1.41 12.26 -5.36
C ALA A 104 -0.76 12.68 -6.69
N ARG A 105 -1.45 12.59 -7.84
CA ARG A 105 -0.98 13.16 -9.11
C ARG A 105 -0.89 14.69 -9.08
N MET A 106 -1.84 15.38 -8.45
CA MET A 106 -1.77 16.84 -8.27
C MET A 106 -0.57 17.24 -7.40
N ARG A 107 -0.33 16.55 -6.29
CA ARG A 107 0.87 16.77 -5.45
C ARG A 107 2.16 16.50 -6.21
N LEU A 108 2.18 15.45 -7.04
CA LEU A 108 3.32 15.13 -7.89
C LEU A 108 3.59 16.24 -8.92
N ALA A 109 2.56 16.80 -9.53
CA ALA A 109 2.68 17.90 -10.49
C ALA A 109 3.21 19.21 -9.86
N GLN A 110 3.06 19.37 -8.54
CA GLN A 110 3.62 20.52 -7.81
C GLN A 110 5.12 20.37 -7.51
N ILE A 111 5.68 19.16 -7.61
CA ILE A 111 7.12 18.95 -7.44
C ILE A 111 7.86 19.39 -8.70
N LYS A 112 8.66 20.45 -8.55
CA LYS A 112 9.66 20.88 -9.54
C LYS A 112 10.98 20.17 -9.21
N SER A 113 11.16 18.95 -9.70
CA SER A 113 12.39 18.15 -9.52
C SER A 113 12.77 17.48 -10.83
N ASP A 114 14.07 17.39 -11.10
CA ASP A 114 14.62 16.68 -12.26
C ASP A 114 14.36 15.16 -12.16
N THR A 115 14.18 14.64 -10.95
CA THR A 115 13.73 13.27 -10.70
C THR A 115 12.21 13.22 -10.57
N LYS A 116 11.55 12.43 -11.42
CA LYS A 116 10.09 12.17 -11.32
C LYS A 116 9.83 11.21 -10.16
N PRO A 117 9.23 11.67 -9.04
CA PRO A 117 8.90 10.79 -7.94
C PRO A 117 7.84 9.76 -8.34
N SER A 118 7.84 8.61 -7.67
CA SER A 118 6.75 7.65 -7.81
C SER A 118 5.46 8.23 -7.23
N PHE A 119 4.34 8.05 -7.93
CA PHE A 119 3.00 8.38 -7.44
C PHE A 119 2.70 7.76 -6.06
N TYR A 120 3.20 6.55 -5.81
CA TYR A 120 3.01 5.84 -4.53
C TYR A 120 3.62 6.59 -3.33
N MET A 121 4.55 7.52 -3.55
CA MET A 121 5.07 8.41 -2.51
C MET A 121 3.95 9.19 -1.79
N PHE A 122 2.89 9.54 -2.51
CA PHE A 122 1.75 10.26 -1.96
C PHE A 122 0.53 9.39 -1.72
N ALA A 123 0.39 8.28 -2.45
CA ALA A 123 -0.77 7.40 -2.37
C ALA A 123 -0.63 6.28 -1.32
N VAL A 124 0.58 5.97 -0.88
CA VAL A 124 0.86 4.87 0.06
C VAL A 124 1.50 5.43 1.33
N PRO A 125 0.83 5.36 2.49
CA PRO A 125 1.41 5.77 3.76
C PRO A 125 2.70 5.01 4.06
N GLY A 126 3.75 5.73 4.43
CA GLY A 126 5.06 5.14 4.75
C GLY A 126 5.90 4.72 3.56
N TYR A 127 5.51 5.05 2.30
CA TYR A 127 6.24 4.66 1.08
C TYR A 127 7.75 4.90 1.17
N LEU A 128 8.18 6.09 1.60
CA LEU A 128 9.61 6.43 1.70
C LEU A 128 10.37 5.50 2.65
N GLY A 129 9.73 5.02 3.72
CA GLY A 129 10.33 4.06 4.66
C GLY A 129 10.38 2.62 4.12
N MET A 130 9.63 2.31 3.05
CA MET A 130 9.67 1.00 2.39
C MET A 130 10.73 0.92 1.29
N VAL A 131 11.05 2.05 0.64
CA VAL A 131 11.98 2.07 -0.50
C VAL A 131 13.31 1.37 -0.20
N PRO A 132 13.99 1.58 0.94
CA PRO A 132 15.25 0.89 1.24
C PRO A 132 15.08 -0.64 1.37
N GLU A 133 13.99 -1.09 1.99
CA GLU A 133 13.67 -2.51 2.17
C GLU A 133 13.42 -3.19 0.82
N LEU A 134 12.68 -2.51 -0.07
CA LEU A 134 12.39 -3.00 -1.41
C LEU A 134 13.63 -3.02 -2.32
N GLN A 135 14.53 -2.05 -2.14
CA GLN A 135 15.81 -2.01 -2.86
C GLN A 135 16.75 -3.15 -2.45
N SER A 136 16.64 -3.64 -1.20
CA SER A 136 17.38 -4.82 -0.72
C SER A 136 17.03 -6.11 -1.48
N GLY A 137 15.92 -6.12 -2.20
CA GLY A 137 15.44 -7.28 -2.98
C GLY A 137 14.75 -8.35 -2.15
N LYS A 138 14.64 -8.18 -0.83
CA LYS A 138 13.88 -9.09 0.02
C LYS A 138 12.38 -8.78 -0.04
N PRO A 139 11.53 -9.81 -0.04
CA PRO A 139 10.10 -9.67 0.17
C PRO A 139 9.81 -8.83 1.40
N PHE A 140 8.90 -7.88 1.30
CA PHE A 140 8.62 -6.92 2.36
C PHE A 140 7.11 -6.85 2.61
N ASN A 141 6.70 -7.07 3.85
CA ASN A 141 5.32 -6.87 4.25
C ASN A 141 5.10 -5.47 4.87
N PRO A 142 4.43 -4.54 4.16
CA PRO A 142 4.18 -3.20 4.69
C PRO A 142 3.24 -3.19 5.91
N PHE A 143 2.51 -4.27 6.16
CA PHE A 143 1.58 -4.39 7.27
C PHE A 143 2.22 -4.89 8.57
N LYS A 144 3.54 -5.16 8.58
CA LYS A 144 4.27 -5.56 9.80
C LYS A 144 4.78 -4.40 10.63
N LYS A 145 5.00 -3.23 10.02
CA LYS A 145 5.53 -2.06 10.72
C LYS A 145 5.04 -0.75 10.13
N GLY A 146 5.19 0.32 10.90
CA GLY A 146 4.83 1.67 10.48
C GLY A 146 3.31 1.89 10.35
N PRO A 147 2.89 2.89 9.54
CA PRO A 147 1.50 3.35 9.54
C PRO A 147 0.51 2.30 9.02
N ASN A 148 0.92 1.42 8.10
CA ASN A 148 0.01 0.42 7.54
C ASN A 148 -0.28 -0.73 8.51
N ALA A 149 0.65 -1.05 9.42
CA ALA A 149 0.43 -2.03 10.48
C ALA A 149 -0.65 -1.55 11.46
N ALA A 150 -0.53 -0.30 11.94
CA ALA A 150 -1.54 0.30 12.81
C ALA A 150 -2.91 0.36 12.13
N ARG A 151 -2.93 0.73 10.84
CA ARG A 151 -4.19 0.81 10.08
C ARG A 151 -4.85 -0.54 9.86
N LEU A 152 -4.07 -1.57 9.53
CA LEU A 152 -4.58 -2.94 9.45
C LEU A 152 -5.10 -3.43 10.80
N SER A 153 -4.37 -3.17 11.89
CA SER A 153 -4.80 -3.53 13.24
C SER A 153 -6.13 -2.88 13.61
N ASN A 154 -6.30 -1.59 13.32
CA ASN A 154 -7.55 -0.88 13.62
C ASN A 154 -8.72 -1.42 12.80
N LEU A 155 -8.51 -1.72 11.52
CA LEU A 155 -9.52 -2.36 10.68
C LEU A 155 -9.91 -3.73 11.24
N ILE A 156 -8.92 -4.57 11.58
CA ILE A 156 -9.18 -5.89 12.19
C ILE A 156 -10.01 -5.74 13.48
N GLN A 157 -9.65 -4.84 14.38
CA GLN A 157 -10.39 -4.60 15.61
C GLN A 157 -11.83 -4.14 15.35
N SER A 158 -12.04 -3.25 14.38
CA SER A 158 -13.38 -2.79 14.00
C SER A 158 -14.25 -3.94 13.46
N LEU A 159 -13.66 -4.80 12.62
CA LEU A 159 -14.34 -5.98 12.08
C LEU A 159 -14.64 -7.04 13.16
N GLU A 160 -13.77 -7.19 14.16
CA GLU A 160 -13.97 -8.11 15.30
C GLU A 160 -15.11 -7.68 16.21
N ALA A 161 -15.44 -6.38 16.23
CA ALA A 161 -16.54 -5.83 17.02
C ALA A 161 -17.92 -5.97 16.36
N ARG A 162 -18.02 -6.60 15.19
CA ARG A 162 -19.27 -6.76 14.41
C ARG A 162 -20.07 -8.02 14.77
#